data_AF-A0A0R2H345-F1
#
_entry.id   AF-A0A0R2H345-F1
#
_cell.length_a   1.000
_cell.length_b   1.000
_cell.length_c   1.000
_cell.angle_alpha   90.00
_cell.angle_beta   90.00
_cell.angle_gamma   90.00
#
_symmetry.space_group_name_H-M   'P 1'
#
loop_
_entity.id
_entity.type
_entity.pdbx_description
1 polymer ?
#
loop_
_entity_poly.entity_id
_entity_poly.type
_entity_poly.pdbx_seq_one_letter_code
_entity_poly.pdbx_strand_id
1 'polypeptide(L)' 'MNQVSKWFRLKTLQREHARVQMKLNQIYSTKSRSTDFLERQKNLRRRLRTIEERMDQLKQQ' A
#
# COMPACT_ATOMS: atom_id res chain seq x y z
N MET A 1 0.48 20.22 -12.57
CA MET A 1 -0.24 19.98 -11.30
C MET A 1 0.28 20.98 -10.28
N ASN A 2 -0.57 21.69 -9.51
CA ASN A 2 -0.05 22.62 -8.50
C ASN A 2 0.59 21.84 -7.33
N GLN A 3 1.57 22.45 -6.65
CA GLN A 3 2.34 21.78 -5.58
C GLN A 3 1.46 21.32 -4.41
N VAL A 4 0.41 22.08 -4.09
CA VAL A 4 -0.55 21.77 -3.02
C VAL A 4 -1.31 20.48 -3.33
N SER A 5 -1.84 20.32 -4.54
CA SER A 5 -2.56 19.12 -4.98
C SER A 5 -1.64 17.89 -5.00
N LYS A 6 -0.39 18.07 -5.46
CA LYS A 6 0.64 17.02 -5.40
C LYS A 6 0.88 16.56 -3.97
N TRP A 7 1.03 17.50 -3.03
CA TRP A 7 1.23 17.20 -1.61
C TRP A 7 0.06 16.44 -1.00
N PHE A 8 -1.19 16.87 -1.25
CA PHE A 8 -2.38 16.17 -0.76
C PHE A 8 -2.47 14.74 -1.30
N ARG A 9 -2.20 14.54 -2.60
CA ARG A 9 -2.19 13.20 -3.21
C ARG A 9 -1.12 12.30 -2.60
N LEU A 10 0.09 12.82 -2.40
CA LEU A 10 1.17 12.08 -1.72
C LEU A 10 0.79 11.71 -0.29
N LYS A 11 0.18 12.62 0.48
CA LYS A 11 -0.27 12.34 1.85
C LYS A 11 -1.34 11.27 1.90
N THR A 12 -2.28 11.28 0.95
CA THR A 12 -3.31 10.24 0.83
C THR A 12 -2.69 8.88 0.54
N LEU A 13 -1.76 8.80 -0.42
CA LEU A 13 -1.05 7.55 -0.74
C LEU A 13 -0.20 7.05 0.44
N GLN A 14 0.49 7.93 1.16
CA GLN A 14 1.25 7.56 2.36
C GLN A 14 0.35 6.95 3.44
N ARG A 15 -0.85 7.50 3.65
CA ARG A 15 -1.84 6.95 4.58
C ARG A 15 -2.38 5.60 4.11
N GLU A 16 -2.62 5.44 2.82
CA GLU A 16 -3.06 4.17 2.26
C GLU A 16 -1.98 3.10 2.38
N HIS A 17 -0.72 3.45 2.07
CA HIS A 17 0.44 2.59 2.24
C HIS A 17 0.54 2.07 3.68
N ALA A 18 0.49 2.97 4.67
CA ALA A 18 0.54 2.60 6.08
C ALA A 18 -0.59 1.62 6.47
N ARG A 19 -1.82 1.86 6.00
CA ARG A 19 -2.96 0.96 6.25
C ARG A 19 -2.77 -0.42 5.63
N VAL A 20 -2.29 -0.49 4.38
CA VAL A 20 -2.03 -1.76 3.69
C VAL A 20 -0.90 -2.52 4.38
N GLN A 21 0.18 -1.83 4.76
CA GLN A 21 1.30 -2.40 5.50
C GLN A 21 0.86 -2.98 6.85
N MET A 22 0.03 -2.25 7.61
CA MET A 22 -0.51 -2.76 8.88
C MET A 22 -1.32 -4.04 8.69
N LYS A 23 -2.20 -4.09 7.70
CA LYS A 23 -2.98 -5.30 7.38
C LYS A 23 -2.06 -6.46 6.99
N LEU A 24 -1.02 -6.19 6.21
CA LEU A 24 -0.07 -7.21 5.79
C LEU A 24 0.72 -7.76 7.00
N ASN A 25 1.12 -6.89 7.93
CA ASN A 25 1.77 -7.29 9.17
C ASN A 25 0.85 -8.15 10.05
N GLN A 26 -0.44 -7.83 10.15
CA GLN A 26 -1.44 -8.65 10.85
C GLN A 26 -1.61 -10.04 10.22
N ILE A 27 -1.57 -10.11 8.89
CA ILE A 27 -1.56 -11.39 8.18
C ILE A 27 -0.30 -12.17 8.56
N TYR A 28 0.90 -11.59 8.47
CA TYR A 28 2.13 -12.28 8.87
C TYR A 28 2.17 -12.73 10.33
N SER A 29 1.54 -11.99 11.25
CA SER A 29 1.45 -12.38 12.66
C SER A 29 0.50 -13.55 12.91
N THR A 30 -0.32 -13.93 11.94
CA THR A 30 -1.27 -15.04 12.06
C THR A 30 -0.60 -16.36 11.65
N LYS A 31 -0.77 -17.43 12.44
CA LYS A 31 -0.21 -18.77 12.14
C LYS A 31 -1.00 -19.56 11.07
N SER A 32 -2.01 -18.96 10.45
CA SER A 32 -2.86 -19.61 9.44
C SER A 32 -2.12 -19.68 8.10
N ARG A 33 -2.28 -20.80 7.38
CA ARG A 33 -1.74 -21.01 6.03
C ARG A 33 -2.82 -21.45 5.04
N SER A 34 -4.07 -21.05 5.27
CA SER A 34 -5.15 -21.37 4.34
C SER A 34 -4.89 -20.72 2.97
N THR A 35 -5.47 -21.27 1.90
CA THR A 35 -5.37 -20.69 0.55
C THR A 35 -5.85 -19.24 0.54
N ASP A 36 -6.93 -18.95 1.25
CA ASP A 36 -7.46 -17.60 1.42
C ASP A 36 -6.48 -16.68 2.16
N PHE A 37 -5.73 -17.19 3.13
CA PHE A 37 -4.65 -16.43 3.77
C PHE A 37 -3.55 -16.03 2.77
N LEU A 38 -3.08 -16.98 1.95
CA LEU A 38 -2.04 -16.74 0.94
C LEU A 38 -2.51 -15.75 -0.14
N GLU A 39 -3.77 -15.87 -0.58
CA GLU A 39 -4.34 -14.96 -1.57
C GLU A 39 -4.54 -13.54 -1.00
N ARG A 40 -4.97 -13.41 0.26
CA ARG A 40 -5.03 -12.11 0.94
C ARG A 40 -3.65 -11.48 1.08
N GLN A 41 -2.64 -12.27 1.45
CA GLN A 41 -1.25 -11.83 1.53
C GLN A 41 -0.73 -11.33 0.17
N LYS A 42 -0.93 -12.10 -0.89
CA LYS A 42 -0.54 -11.76 -2.26
C LYS A 42 -1.22 -10.47 -2.74
N ASN A 43 -2.52 -10.32 -2.49
CA ASN A 43 -3.27 -9.12 -2.84
C ASN A 43 -2.76 -7.87 -2.10
N LEU A 44 -2.50 -7.97 -0.79
CA LEU A 44 -1.96 -6.84 -0.02
C LEU A 44 -0.56 -6.44 -0.52
N ARG A 45 0.32 -7.41 -0.82
CA ARG A 45 1.64 -7.13 -1.41
C ARG A 45 1.51 -6.41 -2.76
N ARG A 46 0.60 -6.87 -3.63
CA ARG A 46 0.36 -6.22 -4.94
C ARG A 46 -0.13 -4.79 -4.77
N ARG A 47 -1.08 -4.56 -3.85
CA ARG A 47 -1.59 -3.21 -3.54
C ARG A 47 -0.50 -2.30 -3.02
N LEU A 48 0.38 -2.79 -2.14
CA LEU A 48 1.50 -2.01 -1.61
C LEU A 48 2.40 -1.51 -2.74
N ARG A 49 2.82 -2.43 -3.64
CA ARG A 49 3.64 -2.08 -4.81
C ARG A 49 2.97 -1.03 -5.69
N THR A 50 1.68 -1.16 -5.98
CA THR A 50 0.95 -0.16 -6.78
C THR A 50 0.91 1.22 -6.10
N ILE A 51 0.81 1.27 -4.76
CA ILE A 51 0.84 2.53 -4.02
C ILE A 51 2.23 3.16 -4.11
N GLU A 52 3.30 2.37 -3.95
CA GLU A 52 4.69 2.81 -4.09
C GLU A 52 4.97 3.37 -5.49
N GLU A 53 4.59 2.65 -6.54
CA GLU A 53 4.71 3.10 -7.93
C GLU A 53 4.01 4.45 -8.16
N ARG A 54 2.78 4.61 -7.65
CA ARG A 54 2.03 5.88 -7.74
C ARG A 54 2.69 7.01 -6.97
N MET A 55 3.27 6.72 -5.81
CA MET A 55 4.01 7.71 -5.03
C MET A 55 5.24 8.18 -5.79
N ASP A 56 5.98 7.27 -6.42
CA ASP A 56 7.19 7.61 -7.17
C ASP A 56 6.88 8.35 -8.46
N GLN A 57 5.83 7.97 -9.20
CA GLN A 57 5.32 8.74 -10.33
C GLN A 57 4.97 10.17 -9.93
N LEU A 58 4.29 10.36 -8.79
CA LEU A 58 3.96 11.71 -8.31
C LEU A 58 5.21 12.49 -7.89
N LYS A 59 6.23 11.86 -7.32
CA LYS A 59 7.48 12.55 -6.95
C LYS A 59 8.25 13.05 -8.16
N GLN A 60 8.25 12.28 -9.26
CA GLN A 60 8.95 12.57 -10.51
C GLN A 60 8.29 13.64 -11.40
N GLN A 61 6.99 13.92 -11.22
CA GLN A 61 6.24 15.00 -11.89
C GLN A 61 6.49 16.38 -11.29
#